data_AF-A0A8G1QQB3-F1
#
_entry.id   AF-A0A8G1QQB3-F1
#
_cell.length_a   1.000
_cell.length_b   1.000
_cell.length_c   1.000
_cell.angle_alpha   90.00
_cell.angle_beta   90.00
_cell.angle_gamma   90.00
#
_symmetry.space_group_name_H-M   'P 1'
#
loop_
_entity.id
_entity.type
_entity.pdbx_description
1 polymer ?
#
loop_
_entity_poly.entity_id
_entity_poly.type
_entity_poly.pdbx_seq_one_letter_code
_entity_poly.pdbx_strand_id
1 'polypeptide(L)'
;MSLLTLHVGSSLAQAVLTILMTSYGYAATFVMSFTVCRLILFGSLLPIYLGKLSGNIIHTGVRNIPSLLSSQGRNRLIREAEEYRGRCESLAIAQCQGTYRFSESNLYRVRPQGPGWMPDIPWADFTAEMAICGATVRFMHQKPTLDGPAGCRRPIICLHGNPSNCFIWRNILLHLLEQGHEVYALDWLGHGRSDKPTHPESVTLNCIFTRFCSCSRSTISAKQLSSRMTGEDTSLTPLVSLAVSVHGSLSLGASHCAQSRSCLRWPALASFS
;
A
#
# COMPACT_ATOMS: atom_id res chain seq x y z
N MET A 1 31.40 -42.65 60.38
CA MET A 1 31.86 -42.28 59.02
C MET A 1 30.76 -42.33 57.95
N SER A 2 29.68 -43.13 58.10
CA SER A 2 28.62 -43.23 57.06
C SER A 2 27.68 -42.02 56.91
N LEU A 3 27.40 -41.26 57.97
CA LEU A 3 26.45 -40.14 57.91
C LEU A 3 27.02 -38.91 57.16
N LEU A 4 28.33 -38.69 57.29
CA LEU A 4 29.03 -37.59 56.62
C LEU A 4 29.16 -37.85 55.10
N THR A 5 29.41 -39.09 54.69
CA THR A 5 29.54 -39.46 53.27
C THR A 5 28.19 -39.43 52.54
N LEU A 6 27.10 -39.81 53.20
CA LEU A 6 25.73 -39.68 52.67
C LEU A 6 25.33 -38.21 52.49
N HIS A 7 25.65 -37.33 53.44
CA HIS A 7 25.33 -35.90 53.37
C HIS A 7 26.16 -35.14 52.32
N VAL A 8 27.43 -35.50 52.16
CA VAL A 8 28.29 -34.96 51.10
C VAL A 8 27.81 -35.44 49.72
N GLY A 9 27.38 -36.70 49.59
CA GLY A 9 26.84 -37.24 48.34
C GLY A 9 25.54 -36.58 47.88
N SER A 10 24.60 -36.34 48.81
CA SER A 10 23.34 -35.64 48.49
C SER A 10 23.56 -34.16 48.14
N SER A 11 24.47 -33.49 48.84
CA SER A 11 24.86 -32.10 48.54
C SER A 11 25.51 -31.97 47.16
N LEU A 12 26.39 -32.89 46.79
CA LEU A 12 27.02 -32.91 45.46
C LEU A 12 25.99 -33.19 44.35
N ALA A 13 25.07 -34.12 44.56
CA ALA A 13 23.99 -34.42 43.62
C ALA A 13 23.04 -33.22 43.43
N GLN A 14 22.72 -32.51 44.51
CA GLN A 14 21.91 -31.28 44.46
C GLN A 14 22.63 -30.14 43.73
N ALA A 15 23.94 -29.97 43.94
CA ALA A 15 24.73 -28.98 43.23
C ALA A 15 24.76 -29.27 41.71
N VAL A 16 24.99 -30.53 41.32
CA VAL A 16 24.99 -30.95 39.91
C VAL A 16 23.62 -30.75 39.26
N LEU A 17 22.54 -31.16 39.94
CA LEU A 17 21.18 -30.98 39.43
C LEU A 17 20.83 -29.50 39.26
N THR A 18 21.24 -28.64 40.19
CA THR A 18 21.02 -27.19 40.11
C THR A 18 21.74 -26.60 38.90
N ILE A 19 23.01 -26.95 38.68
CA ILE A 19 23.79 -26.49 37.52
C ILE A 19 23.13 -26.94 36.20
N LEU A 20 22.67 -28.19 36.13
CA LEU A 20 21.97 -28.72 34.95
C LEU A 20 20.64 -27.99 34.69
N MET A 21 19.81 -27.80 35.72
CA MET A 21 18.54 -27.10 35.56
C MET A 21 18.72 -25.62 35.20
N THR A 22 19.71 -24.95 35.80
CA THR A 22 20.01 -23.54 35.52
C THR A 22 20.58 -23.36 34.11
N SER A 23 21.51 -24.21 33.67
CA SER A 23 22.04 -24.17 32.30
C SER A 23 20.96 -24.47 31.26
N TYR A 24 20.07 -25.44 31.52
CA TYR A 24 18.91 -25.69 30.68
C TYR A 24 17.97 -24.47 30.61
N GLY A 25 17.71 -23.81 31.75
CA GLY A 25 16.90 -22.59 31.80
C GLY A 25 17.47 -21.44 30.97
N TYR A 26 18.78 -21.20 31.05
CA TYR A 26 19.46 -20.19 30.23
C TYR A 26 19.44 -20.54 28.73
N ALA A 27 19.67 -21.82 28.38
CA ALA A 27 19.57 -22.26 26.99
C ALA A 27 18.14 -22.13 26.45
N ALA A 28 17.13 -22.51 27.24
CA ALA A 28 15.72 -22.42 26.86
C ALA A 28 15.28 -20.97 26.65
N THR A 29 15.65 -20.05 27.55
CA THR A 29 15.35 -18.61 27.41
C THR A 29 16.08 -17.98 26.22
N PHE A 30 17.30 -18.41 25.92
CA PHE A 30 18.02 -17.97 24.73
C PHE A 30 17.35 -18.47 23.43
N VAL A 31 17.00 -19.75 23.35
CA VAL A 31 16.36 -20.35 22.16
C VAL A 31 14.94 -19.81 21.97
N MET A 32 14.17 -19.61 23.05
CA MET A 32 12.84 -19.00 23.02
C MET A 32 12.87 -17.47 22.90
N SER A 33 14.06 -16.87 22.82
CA SER A 33 14.18 -15.46 22.51
C SER A 33 13.51 -15.19 21.17
N PHE A 34 12.59 -14.23 21.18
CA PHE A 34 11.85 -13.80 20.00
C PHE A 34 12.77 -13.51 18.79
N THR A 35 13.96 -12.97 19.06
CA THR A 35 14.98 -12.68 18.05
C THR A 35 15.56 -13.95 17.44
N VAL A 36 15.90 -14.95 18.25
CA VAL A 36 16.48 -16.23 17.78
C VAL A 36 15.45 -17.00 16.96
N CYS A 37 14.22 -17.13 17.45
CA CYS A 37 13.12 -17.73 16.70
C CYS A 37 12.88 -17.03 15.35
N ARG A 38 12.89 -15.68 15.33
CA ARG A 38 12.75 -14.92 14.07
C ARG A 38 13.90 -15.15 13.11
N LEU A 39 15.14 -15.22 13.59
CA LEU A 39 16.31 -15.49 12.74
C LEU A 39 16.27 -16.90 12.15
N ILE A 40 15.86 -17.90 12.94
CA ILE A 40 15.69 -19.29 12.46
C ILE A 40 14.56 -19.35 11.41
N LEU A 41 13.42 -18.70 11.67
CA LEU A 41 12.32 -18.62 10.71
C LEU A 41 12.74 -17.91 9.42
N PHE A 42 13.44 -16.76 9.53
CA PHE A 42 13.94 -16.04 8.38
C PHE A 42 14.97 -16.87 7.60
N GLY A 43 15.92 -17.49 8.29
CA GLY A 43 16.96 -18.33 7.70
C GLY A 43 16.41 -19.58 7.00
N SER A 44 15.29 -20.12 7.47
CA SER A 44 14.63 -21.26 6.83
C SER A 44 13.70 -20.86 5.68
N LEU A 45 12.97 -19.74 5.81
CA LEU A 45 12.05 -19.26 4.78
C LEU A 45 12.74 -18.54 3.63
N LEU A 46 13.84 -17.83 3.88
CA LEU A 46 14.54 -17.05 2.86
C LEU A 46 15.05 -17.93 1.70
N PRO A 47 15.71 -19.08 1.91
CA PRO A 47 16.13 -19.95 0.81
C PRO A 47 14.95 -20.49 0.00
N ILE A 48 13.85 -20.84 0.67
CA ILE A 48 12.62 -21.32 0.00
C ILE A 48 12.02 -20.21 -0.88
N TYR A 49 11.95 -18.98 -0.34
CA TYR A 49 11.48 -17.82 -1.07
C TYR A 49 12.37 -17.49 -2.27
N LEU A 50 13.70 -17.46 -2.08
CA LEU A 50 14.67 -17.22 -3.15
C LEU A 50 14.62 -18.32 -4.22
N GLY A 51 14.41 -19.58 -3.83
CA GLY A 51 14.19 -20.69 -4.75
C GLY A 51 12.94 -20.49 -5.61
N LYS A 52 11.81 -20.10 -5.01
CA LYS A 52 10.58 -19.79 -5.77
C LYS A 52 10.74 -18.57 -6.68
N LEU A 53 11.35 -17.49 -6.17
CA LEU A 53 11.58 -16.27 -6.92
C LEU A 53 12.49 -16.53 -8.13
N SER A 54 13.59 -17.25 -7.92
CA SER A 54 14.50 -17.63 -9.00
C SER A 54 13.81 -18.53 -10.02
N GLY A 55 13.04 -19.55 -9.61
CA GLY A 55 12.27 -20.40 -10.54
C GLY A 55 11.36 -19.61 -11.49
N ASN A 56 10.66 -18.59 -10.98
CA ASN A 56 9.78 -17.75 -11.79
C ASN A 56 10.55 -16.84 -12.77
N ILE A 57 11.71 -16.33 -12.36
CA ILE A 57 12.51 -15.40 -13.16
C ILE A 57 13.40 -16.13 -14.16
N ILE A 58 13.97 -17.29 -13.79
CA ILE A 58 14.95 -18.03 -14.58
C ILE A 58 14.39 -18.37 -15.96
N HIS A 59 13.15 -18.85 -16.04
CA HIS A 59 12.55 -19.21 -17.33
C HIS A 59 12.49 -18.02 -18.29
N THR A 60 12.03 -16.86 -17.81
CA THR A 60 11.95 -15.64 -18.61
C THR A 60 13.32 -15.04 -18.89
N GLY A 61 14.24 -15.11 -17.93
CA GLY A 61 15.61 -14.62 -18.05
C GLY A 61 16.39 -15.41 -19.10
N VAL A 62 16.50 -16.72 -18.94
CA VAL A 62 17.23 -17.61 -19.86
C VAL A 62 16.70 -17.51 -21.28
N ARG A 63 15.36 -17.46 -21.45
CA ARG A 63 14.73 -17.30 -22.77
C ARG A 63 15.11 -15.96 -23.44
N ASN A 64 15.32 -14.90 -22.67
CA ASN A 64 15.59 -13.56 -23.17
C ASN A 64 17.08 -13.19 -23.20
N ILE A 65 17.99 -13.98 -22.59
CA ILE A 65 19.45 -13.75 -22.63
C ILE A 65 19.98 -13.55 -24.06
N PRO A 66 19.64 -14.41 -25.05
CA PRO A 66 20.12 -14.21 -26.43
C PRO A 66 19.67 -12.87 -27.03
N SER A 67 18.48 -12.41 -26.65
CA SER A 67 17.93 -11.13 -27.08
C SER A 67 18.69 -9.94 -26.47
N LEU A 68 19.30 -10.08 -25.29
CA LEU A 68 20.11 -9.01 -24.66
C LEU A 68 21.46 -8.81 -25.35
N LEU A 69 22.02 -9.86 -25.97
CA LEU A 69 23.32 -9.82 -26.62
C LEU A 69 23.28 -9.18 -28.02
N SER A 70 22.10 -9.05 -28.63
CA SER A 70 21.92 -8.42 -29.94
C SER A 70 21.26 -7.04 -29.82
N SER A 71 21.61 -6.10 -30.71
CA SER A 71 20.96 -4.78 -30.78
C SER A 71 19.48 -4.90 -31.17
N GLN A 72 19.17 -5.79 -32.13
CA GLN A 72 17.78 -6.07 -32.56
C GLN A 72 16.95 -6.68 -31.42
N GLY A 73 17.50 -7.63 -30.66
CA GLY A 73 16.82 -8.23 -29.53
C GLY A 73 16.57 -7.24 -28.39
N ARG A 74 17.53 -6.35 -28.08
CA ARG A 74 17.33 -5.27 -27.10
C ARG A 74 16.22 -4.31 -27.53
N ASN A 75 16.20 -3.88 -28.79
CA ASN A 75 15.15 -3.02 -29.32
C ASN A 75 13.76 -3.68 -29.25
N ARG A 76 13.68 -4.99 -29.51
CA ARG A 76 12.44 -5.75 -29.36
C ARG A 76 11.96 -5.75 -27.90
N LEU A 77 12.84 -6.01 -26.93
CA LEU A 77 12.49 -6.01 -25.50
C LEU A 77 12.05 -4.62 -25.02
N ILE A 78 12.70 -3.55 -25.49
CA ILE A 78 12.28 -2.17 -25.22
C ILE A 78 10.86 -1.94 -25.73
N ARG A 79 10.58 -2.31 -26.98
CA ARG A 79 9.24 -2.16 -27.57
C ARG A 79 8.18 -2.95 -26.80
N GLU A 80 8.43 -4.20 -26.45
CA GLU A 80 7.50 -5.02 -25.66
C GLU A 80 7.25 -4.39 -24.26
N ALA A 81 8.28 -3.83 -23.63
CA ALA A 81 8.14 -3.14 -22.35
C ALA A 81 7.37 -1.81 -22.48
N GLU A 82 7.59 -1.04 -23.55
CA GLU A 82 6.83 0.17 -23.87
C GLU A 82 5.37 -0.13 -24.17
N GLU A 83 5.08 -1.18 -24.96
CA GLU A 83 3.72 -1.65 -25.21
C GLU A 83 3.00 -2.05 -23.92
N TYR A 84 3.69 -2.74 -23.00
CA TYR A 84 3.14 -3.07 -21.69
C TYR A 84 2.82 -1.81 -20.87
N ARG A 85 3.76 -0.86 -20.78
CA ARG A 85 3.53 0.42 -20.10
C ARG A 85 2.37 1.20 -20.72
N GLY A 86 2.29 1.24 -22.05
CA GLY A 86 1.21 1.89 -22.79
C GLY A 86 -0.15 1.27 -22.53
N ARG A 87 -0.23 -0.06 -22.35
CA ARG A 87 -1.48 -0.73 -21.93
C ARG A 87 -1.91 -0.32 -20.52
N CYS A 88 -0.98 -0.28 -19.56
CA CYS A 88 -1.27 0.19 -18.21
C CYS A 88 -1.74 1.65 -18.19
N GLU A 89 -1.08 2.51 -18.96
CA GLU A 89 -1.45 3.92 -19.09
C GLU A 89 -2.83 4.09 -19.75
N SER A 90 -3.11 3.36 -20.83
CA SER A 90 -4.40 3.39 -21.51
C SER A 90 -5.54 2.97 -20.59
N LEU A 91 -5.34 1.93 -19.77
CA LEU A 91 -6.30 1.50 -18.75
C LEU A 91 -6.51 2.60 -17.69
N ALA A 92 -5.43 3.20 -17.18
CA ALA A 92 -5.49 4.29 -16.21
C ALA A 92 -6.27 5.50 -16.74
N ILE A 93 -6.02 5.90 -18.00
CA ILE A 93 -6.74 6.98 -18.68
C ILE A 93 -8.23 6.64 -18.81
N ALA A 94 -8.55 5.42 -19.26
CA ALA A 94 -9.94 4.99 -19.43
C ALA A 94 -10.70 4.97 -18.09
N GLN A 95 -10.03 4.60 -17.00
CA GLN A 95 -10.59 4.70 -15.65
C GLN A 95 -10.82 6.16 -15.24
N CYS A 96 -9.82 7.04 -15.42
CA CYS A 96 -9.93 8.47 -15.07
C CYS A 96 -11.06 9.17 -15.82
N GLN A 97 -11.21 8.88 -17.11
CA GLN A 97 -12.26 9.41 -17.98
C GLN A 97 -13.64 8.77 -17.68
N GLY A 98 -13.67 7.65 -16.97
CA GLY A 98 -14.89 6.89 -16.67
C GLY A 98 -15.44 6.11 -17.87
N THR A 99 -14.63 5.89 -18.91
CA THR A 99 -14.97 5.04 -20.06
C THR A 99 -14.77 3.56 -19.77
N TYR A 100 -13.93 3.24 -18.77
CA TYR A 100 -13.76 1.88 -18.26
C TYR A 100 -14.83 1.52 -17.22
N ARG A 101 -15.35 0.30 -17.29
CA ARG A 101 -16.18 -0.31 -16.23
C ARG A 101 -15.67 -1.71 -15.89
N PHE A 102 -15.64 -2.01 -14.60
CA PHE A 102 -15.38 -3.37 -14.13
C PHE A 102 -16.55 -4.29 -14.52
N SER A 103 -16.23 -5.49 -15.02
CA SER A 103 -17.20 -6.56 -15.19
C SER A 103 -17.62 -7.11 -13.82
N GLU A 104 -18.89 -7.47 -13.65
CA GLU A 104 -19.38 -8.11 -12.42
C GLU A 104 -18.65 -9.44 -12.12
N SER A 105 -18.17 -10.14 -13.15
CA SER A 105 -17.34 -11.35 -12.97
C SER A 105 -16.00 -11.05 -12.30
N ASN A 106 -15.49 -9.83 -12.46
CA ASN A 106 -14.16 -9.42 -12.00
C ASN A 106 -14.26 -8.52 -10.76
N LEU A 107 -15.43 -8.43 -10.15
CA LEU A 107 -15.70 -7.52 -9.06
C LEU A 107 -16.44 -8.25 -7.94
N TYR A 108 -15.72 -8.46 -6.84
CA TYR A 108 -16.33 -8.92 -5.61
C TYR A 108 -17.01 -7.75 -4.89
N ARG A 109 -18.35 -7.77 -4.90
CA ARG A 109 -19.20 -6.77 -4.24
C ARG A 109 -19.20 -6.99 -2.73
N VAL A 110 -18.72 -6.01 -1.98
CA VAL A 110 -18.79 -6.04 -0.52
C VAL A 110 -20.17 -5.55 -0.10
N ARG A 111 -21.00 -6.47 0.40
CA ARG A 111 -22.36 -6.15 0.87
C ARG A 111 -22.35 -5.82 2.36
N PRO A 112 -23.23 -4.91 2.82
CA PRO A 112 -23.50 -4.73 4.24
C PRO A 112 -23.80 -6.07 4.92
N GLN A 113 -23.19 -6.29 6.09
CA GLN A 113 -23.31 -7.52 6.88
C GLN A 113 -22.92 -8.84 6.16
N GLY A 114 -22.30 -8.75 4.98
CA GLY A 114 -21.80 -9.91 4.23
C GLY A 114 -20.35 -10.30 4.59
N PRO A 115 -19.81 -11.35 3.95
CA PRO A 115 -18.41 -11.70 4.10
C PRO A 115 -17.49 -10.53 3.68
N GLY A 116 -16.48 -10.24 4.50
CA GLY A 116 -15.59 -9.09 4.29
C GLY A 116 -16.18 -7.73 4.67
N TRP A 117 -17.40 -7.69 5.23
CA TRP A 117 -17.92 -6.51 5.91
C TRP A 117 -17.27 -6.37 7.29
N MET A 118 -16.95 -5.13 7.66
CA MET A 118 -16.40 -4.79 8.97
C MET A 118 -17.49 -4.10 9.80
N PRO A 119 -18.24 -4.83 10.65
CA PRO A 119 -19.39 -4.27 11.38
C PRO A 119 -18.98 -3.29 12.47
N ASP A 120 -17.86 -3.53 13.15
CA ASP A 120 -17.48 -2.80 14.37
C ASP A 120 -16.63 -1.55 14.12
N ILE A 121 -16.86 -0.87 12.98
CA ILE A 121 -16.14 0.38 12.67
C ILE A 121 -16.80 1.55 13.42
N PRO A 122 -16.05 2.35 14.21
CA PRO A 122 -16.59 3.40 15.07
C PRO A 122 -17.40 4.51 14.36
N TRP A 123 -17.27 4.62 13.04
CA TRP A 123 -17.94 5.62 12.19
C TRP A 123 -18.85 4.98 11.15
N ALA A 124 -19.49 3.85 11.49
CA ALA A 124 -20.42 3.17 10.59
C ALA A 124 -21.49 4.12 10.04
N ASP A 125 -22.02 5.01 10.89
CA ASP A 125 -23.08 5.98 10.54
C ASP A 125 -22.60 7.11 9.62
N PHE A 126 -21.29 7.33 9.51
CA PHE A 126 -20.66 8.37 8.70
C PHE A 126 -20.03 7.81 7.41
N THR A 127 -20.47 6.61 7.00
CA THR A 127 -19.97 5.97 5.77
C THR A 127 -20.76 6.46 4.56
N ALA A 128 -20.07 7.06 3.60
CA ALA A 128 -20.60 7.43 2.30
C ALA A 128 -20.08 6.48 1.21
N GLU A 129 -20.84 6.37 0.13
CA GLU A 129 -20.52 5.52 -1.01
C GLU A 129 -20.43 6.34 -2.30
N MET A 130 -19.55 5.92 -3.20
CA MET A 130 -19.37 6.52 -4.52
C MET A 130 -19.15 5.41 -5.54
N ALA A 131 -19.81 5.52 -6.70
CA ALA A 131 -19.57 4.63 -7.83
C ALA A 131 -18.38 5.13 -8.67
N ILE A 132 -17.35 4.29 -8.82
CA ILE A 132 -16.20 4.54 -9.71
C ILE A 132 -16.06 3.35 -10.66
N CYS A 133 -16.15 3.60 -11.96
CA CYS A 133 -16.02 2.56 -13.00
C CYS A 133 -16.95 1.35 -12.76
N GLY A 134 -18.15 1.57 -12.21
CA GLY A 134 -19.10 0.51 -11.85
C GLY A 134 -18.86 -0.16 -10.49
N ALA A 135 -17.71 0.05 -9.85
CA ALA A 135 -17.41 -0.45 -8.51
C ALA A 135 -17.80 0.55 -7.41
N THR A 136 -18.20 0.05 -6.25
CA THR A 136 -18.55 0.87 -5.09
C THR A 136 -17.31 1.12 -4.24
N VAL A 137 -16.93 2.40 -4.13
CA VAL A 137 -15.90 2.90 -3.23
C VAL A 137 -16.57 3.50 -2.01
N ARG A 138 -16.09 3.13 -0.83
CA ARG A 138 -16.62 3.60 0.45
C ARG A 138 -15.61 4.48 1.15
N PHE A 139 -16.10 5.48 1.85
CA PHE A 139 -15.29 6.40 2.61
C PHE A 139 -16.06 6.92 3.81
N MET A 140 -15.34 7.26 4.86
CA MET A 140 -15.89 8.02 5.98
C MET A 140 -15.89 9.50 5.63
N HIS A 141 -16.96 10.21 5.94
CA HIS A 141 -17.05 11.67 5.81
C HIS A 141 -17.72 12.25 7.04
N GLN A 142 -17.03 13.15 7.72
CA GLN A 142 -17.59 13.86 8.86
C GLN A 142 -17.23 15.35 8.82
N LYS A 143 -18.21 16.18 9.15
CA LYS A 143 -18.05 17.63 9.35
C LYS A 143 -17.84 17.92 10.84
N PRO A 144 -17.06 18.95 11.18
CA PRO A 144 -16.86 19.34 12.58
C PRO A 144 -18.18 19.87 13.18
N THR A 145 -18.45 19.53 14.44
CA THR A 145 -19.68 19.93 15.16
C THR A 145 -19.68 21.40 15.60
N LEU A 146 -18.53 22.07 15.56
CA LEU A 146 -18.38 23.42 16.12
C LEU A 146 -18.90 24.51 15.16
N ASP A 147 -20.00 25.15 15.51
CA ASP A 147 -20.37 26.52 15.07
C ASP A 147 -19.46 27.60 15.73
N GLY A 148 -18.21 27.24 16.05
CA GLY A 148 -17.29 28.08 16.80
C GLY A 148 -16.63 29.18 15.95
N PRO A 149 -16.04 30.22 16.58
CA PRO A 149 -15.60 31.47 15.94
C PRO A 149 -14.44 31.34 14.93
N ALA A 150 -13.93 30.14 14.69
CA ALA A 150 -12.98 29.84 13.63
C ALA A 150 -13.73 29.12 12.50
N GLY A 151 -14.07 29.86 11.44
CA GLY A 151 -14.79 29.32 10.29
C GLY A 151 -14.19 28.02 9.74
N CYS A 152 -15.03 27.26 9.03
CA CYS A 152 -14.72 25.95 8.42
C CYS A 152 -13.26 25.86 7.94
N ARG A 153 -12.45 25.02 8.60
CA ARG A 153 -11.06 24.79 8.18
C ARG A 153 -11.03 23.87 6.96
N ARG A 154 -9.89 23.86 6.28
CA ARG A 154 -9.72 23.12 5.03
C ARG A 154 -10.03 21.63 5.21
N PRO A 155 -10.73 21.00 4.25
CA PRO A 155 -10.98 19.57 4.30
C PRO A 155 -9.67 18.78 4.19
N ILE A 156 -9.61 17.66 4.91
CA ILE A 156 -8.47 16.74 4.94
C ILE A 156 -8.92 15.39 4.40
N ILE A 157 -8.17 14.85 3.44
CA ILE A 157 -8.36 13.50 2.92
C ILE A 157 -7.25 12.61 3.46
N CYS A 158 -7.65 11.57 4.18
CA CYS A 158 -6.79 10.56 4.78
C CYS A 158 -6.72 9.33 3.85
N LEU A 159 -5.52 9.04 3.34
CA LEU A 159 -5.23 7.96 2.41
C LEU A 159 -4.36 6.90 3.08
N HIS A 160 -4.81 5.66 3.14
CA HIS A 160 -4.03 4.56 3.73
C HIS A 160 -3.07 3.90 2.73
N GLY A 161 -2.02 3.22 3.22
CA GLY A 161 -1.14 2.38 2.40
C GLY A 161 -1.63 0.92 2.29
N ASN A 162 -0.90 0.08 1.55
CA ASN A 162 -1.09 -1.39 1.50
C ASN A 162 -0.20 -2.03 2.61
N PRO A 163 -0.69 -2.99 3.44
CA PRO A 163 -1.96 -3.73 3.42
C PRO A 163 -3.03 -3.19 4.37
N SER A 164 -3.20 -1.88 4.44
CA SER A 164 -4.07 -1.24 5.43
C SER A 164 -5.47 -0.87 4.90
N ASN A 165 -6.28 -0.20 5.72
CA ASN A 165 -7.58 0.36 5.38
C ASN A 165 -7.81 1.68 6.14
N CYS A 166 -8.95 2.35 5.92
CA CYS A 166 -9.30 3.63 6.55
C CYS A 166 -9.27 3.61 8.09
N PHE A 167 -9.36 2.42 8.72
CA PHE A 167 -9.40 2.27 10.18
C PHE A 167 -8.14 2.75 10.91
N ILE A 168 -7.00 2.85 10.22
CA ILE A 168 -5.78 3.40 10.83
C ILE A 168 -5.94 4.84 11.29
N TRP A 169 -6.85 5.58 10.65
CA TRP A 169 -7.03 7.00 10.92
C TRP A 169 -7.91 7.26 12.14
N ARG A 170 -8.59 6.26 12.72
CA ARG A 170 -9.57 6.42 13.82
C ARG A 170 -9.19 7.41 14.91
N ASN A 171 -7.96 7.31 15.40
CA ASN A 171 -7.48 8.17 16.49
C ASN A 171 -7.13 9.57 15.99
N ILE A 172 -6.72 9.71 14.74
CA ILE A 172 -6.34 10.99 14.12
C ILE A 172 -7.59 11.77 13.69
N LEU A 173 -8.60 11.09 13.14
CA LEU A 173 -9.84 11.72 12.67
C LEU A 173 -10.51 12.55 13.77
N LEU A 174 -10.58 12.02 15.00
CA LEU A 174 -11.17 12.70 16.16
C LEU A 174 -10.47 14.04 16.44
N HIS A 175 -9.14 14.03 16.50
CA HIS A 175 -8.36 15.25 16.72
C HIS A 175 -8.55 16.26 15.60
N LEU A 176 -8.61 15.81 14.33
CA LEU A 176 -8.83 16.71 13.19
C LEU A 176 -10.21 17.38 13.24
N LEU A 177 -11.24 16.64 13.65
CA LEU A 177 -12.60 17.16 13.83
C LEU A 177 -12.68 18.17 14.98
N GLU A 178 -12.05 17.90 16.12
CA GLU A 178 -11.94 18.83 17.25
C GLU A 178 -11.23 20.13 16.85
N GLN A 179 -10.26 20.04 15.95
CA GLN A 179 -9.56 21.19 15.37
C GLN A 179 -10.39 21.93 14.31
N GLY A 180 -11.61 21.50 14.00
CA GLY A 180 -12.52 22.18 13.07
C GLY A 180 -12.29 21.85 11.59
N HIS A 181 -11.61 20.74 11.27
CA HIS A 181 -11.46 20.26 9.90
C HIS A 181 -12.63 19.35 9.50
N GLU A 182 -13.11 19.50 8.27
CA GLU A 182 -13.89 18.46 7.59
C GLU A 182 -12.95 17.32 7.19
N VAL A 183 -13.33 16.07 7.45
CA VAL A 183 -12.42 14.93 7.27
C VAL A 183 -13.04 13.84 6.43
N TYR A 184 -12.22 13.28 5.53
CA TYR A 184 -12.54 12.15 4.68
C TYR A 184 -11.53 11.03 4.91
N ALA A 185 -11.97 9.80 5.20
CA ALA A 185 -11.10 8.62 5.24
C ALA A 185 -11.53 7.64 4.15
N LEU A 186 -10.70 7.50 3.11
CA LEU A 186 -11.03 6.74 1.91
C LEU A 186 -10.51 5.30 2.01
N ASP A 187 -11.34 4.31 1.67
CA ASP A 187 -10.89 2.95 1.36
C ASP A 187 -10.66 2.82 -0.15
N TRP A 188 -9.43 2.47 -0.57
CA TRP A 188 -9.16 2.17 -1.99
C TRP A 188 -10.01 1.00 -2.48
N LEU A 189 -10.25 0.91 -3.79
CA LEU A 189 -10.76 -0.34 -4.39
C LEU A 189 -9.84 -1.51 -4.01
N GLY A 190 -10.43 -2.64 -3.65
CA GLY A 190 -9.71 -3.78 -3.11
C GLY A 190 -9.53 -3.78 -1.59
N HIS A 191 -9.81 -2.68 -0.89
CA HIS A 191 -9.48 -2.52 0.53
C HIS A 191 -10.71 -2.19 1.39
N GLY A 192 -10.60 -2.53 2.68
CA GLY A 192 -11.61 -2.23 3.69
C GLY A 192 -13.03 -2.63 3.25
N ARG A 193 -13.96 -1.68 3.34
CA ARG A 193 -15.36 -1.88 2.96
C ARG A 193 -15.62 -1.60 1.49
N SER A 194 -14.67 -1.12 0.69
CA SER A 194 -14.85 -0.94 -0.77
C SER A 194 -14.90 -2.28 -1.52
N ASP A 195 -15.53 -2.27 -2.70
CA ASP A 195 -15.58 -3.42 -3.59
C ASP A 195 -14.17 -3.87 -4.01
N LYS A 196 -14.02 -5.17 -4.27
CA LYS A 196 -12.72 -5.82 -4.47
C LYS A 196 -12.59 -6.37 -5.89
N PRO A 197 -11.78 -5.76 -6.75
CA PRO A 197 -11.45 -6.32 -8.05
C PRO A 197 -10.69 -7.64 -7.87
N THR A 198 -11.06 -8.68 -8.62
CA THR A 198 -10.43 -10.00 -8.54
C THR A 198 -9.03 -10.00 -9.16
N HIS A 199 -8.78 -9.07 -10.07
CA HIS A 199 -7.52 -8.88 -10.79
C HIS A 199 -6.82 -7.60 -10.30
N PRO A 200 -5.72 -7.69 -9.53
CA PRO A 200 -5.04 -6.52 -8.99
C PRO A 200 -4.49 -5.58 -10.08
N GLU A 201 -4.08 -6.12 -11.24
CA GLU A 201 -3.60 -5.38 -12.41
C GLU A 201 -4.67 -4.48 -13.04
N SER A 202 -5.95 -4.71 -12.72
CA SER A 202 -7.07 -3.97 -13.28
C SER A 202 -7.35 -2.65 -12.56
N VAL A 203 -6.61 -2.28 -11.51
CA VAL A 203 -6.94 -1.13 -10.65
C VAL A 203 -5.81 -0.08 -10.67
N THR A 204 -6.17 1.17 -10.96
CA THR A 204 -5.24 2.31 -10.85
C THR A 204 -5.64 3.25 -9.71
N LEU A 205 -4.77 3.40 -8.69
CA LEU A 205 -5.04 4.22 -7.51
C LEU A 205 -5.23 5.72 -7.83
N ASN A 206 -4.43 6.27 -8.76
CA ASN A 206 -4.49 7.69 -9.12
C ASN A 206 -5.87 8.11 -9.66
N CYS A 207 -6.52 7.20 -10.41
CA CYS A 207 -7.87 7.43 -10.90
C CYS A 207 -8.89 7.55 -9.77
N ILE A 208 -8.83 6.62 -8.80
CA ILE A 208 -9.76 6.59 -7.67
C ILE A 208 -9.67 7.91 -6.91
N PHE A 209 -8.44 8.39 -6.63
CA PHE A 209 -8.22 9.67 -5.97
C PHE A 209 -8.74 10.86 -6.79
N THR A 210 -8.41 10.91 -8.08
CA THR A 210 -8.85 12.00 -8.96
C THR A 210 -10.37 12.09 -9.04
N ARG A 211 -11.04 10.94 -9.15
CA ARG A 211 -12.50 10.85 -9.22
C ARG A 211 -13.14 11.17 -7.87
N PHE A 212 -12.57 10.68 -6.77
CA PHE A 212 -12.98 11.03 -5.42
C PHE A 212 -12.97 12.55 -5.24
N CYS A 213 -11.83 13.19 -5.53
CA CYS A 213 -11.70 14.64 -5.42
C CYS A 213 -12.64 15.39 -6.36
N SER A 214 -12.92 14.87 -7.57
CA SER A 214 -13.92 15.47 -8.46
C SER A 214 -15.33 15.42 -7.88
N CYS A 215 -15.71 14.28 -7.27
CA CYS A 215 -17.04 14.07 -6.71
C CYS A 215 -17.23 14.83 -5.39
N SER A 216 -16.20 14.91 -4.55
CA SER A 216 -16.26 15.70 -3.31
C SER A 216 -16.31 17.20 -3.62
N ARG A 217 -15.62 17.67 -4.67
CA ARG A 217 -15.71 19.05 -5.16
C ARG A 217 -17.10 19.43 -5.67
N SER A 218 -17.89 18.52 -6.25
CA SER A 218 -19.28 18.83 -6.62
C SER A 218 -20.20 19.07 -5.41
N THR A 219 -19.82 18.59 -4.22
CA THR A 219 -20.52 18.86 -2.95
C THR A 219 -19.98 20.11 -2.24
N ILE A 220 -18.78 20.57 -2.61
CA ILE A 220 -18.10 21.75 -2.07
C ILE A 220 -18.24 22.89 -3.09
N SER A 221 -19.24 23.76 -2.88
CA SER A 221 -19.61 24.86 -3.77
C SER A 221 -18.43 25.59 -4.45
N ALA A 222 -18.63 25.83 -5.75
CA ALA A 222 -17.73 26.54 -6.65
C ALA A 222 -17.25 27.89 -6.10
N LYS A 223 -15.96 28.00 -5.76
CA LYS A 223 -15.25 29.28 -5.82
C LYS A 223 -13.72 29.12 -5.90
N GLN A 224 -13.22 29.56 -7.05
CA GLN A 224 -11.91 30.17 -7.33
C GLN A 224 -10.61 29.31 -7.31
N LEU A 225 -10.11 29.11 -8.54
CA LEU A 225 -8.75 28.95 -9.10
C LEU A 225 -7.63 29.75 -8.35
N SER A 226 -6.30 29.59 -8.48
CA SER A 226 -5.34 29.03 -9.46
C SER A 226 -3.96 29.02 -8.76
N SER A 227 -3.13 27.97 -8.76
CA SER A 227 -1.93 27.84 -9.62
C SER A 227 -0.82 27.04 -8.91
N ARG A 228 0.06 26.38 -9.68
CA ARG A 228 1.36 25.73 -9.35
C ARG A 228 1.38 24.33 -8.74
N MET A 229 1.56 23.32 -9.59
CA MET A 229 2.54 22.25 -9.37
C MET A 229 3.22 21.91 -10.70
N THR A 230 4.31 22.62 -11.00
CA THR A 230 5.41 22.12 -11.81
C THR A 230 6.38 21.49 -10.82
N GLY A 231 6.56 20.18 -10.87
CA GLY A 231 7.44 19.45 -9.97
C GLY A 231 7.24 17.96 -10.15
N GLU A 232 7.97 17.40 -11.09
CA GLU A 232 8.31 15.97 -11.13
C GLU A 232 8.88 15.57 -9.77
N ASP A 233 8.31 14.54 -9.14
CA ASP A 233 9.01 13.68 -8.17
C ASP A 233 8.42 12.27 -8.29
N THR A 234 8.77 11.63 -9.41
CA THR A 234 8.66 10.18 -9.61
C THR A 234 9.70 9.47 -8.75
N SER A 235 9.46 9.40 -7.43
CA SER A 235 10.17 8.47 -6.54
C SER A 235 9.48 8.32 -5.19
N LEU A 236 8.22 7.92 -5.14
CA LEU A 236 7.61 7.48 -3.88
C LEU A 236 6.85 6.16 -4.07
N THR A 237 7.50 5.14 -3.54
CA THR A 237 7.06 3.77 -3.27
C THR A 237 5.69 3.70 -2.58
N PRO A 238 4.91 2.62 -2.76
CA PRO A 238 3.59 2.47 -2.17
C PRO A 238 3.71 2.00 -0.71
N LEU A 239 4.17 2.87 0.19
CA LEU A 239 4.16 2.65 1.64
C LEU A 239 3.82 3.94 2.42
N VAL A 240 3.18 4.92 1.79
CA VAL A 240 2.90 6.22 2.40
C VAL A 240 1.43 6.33 2.78
N SER A 241 1.16 6.31 4.09
CA SER A 241 -0.07 6.85 4.65
C SER A 241 0.00 8.37 4.49
N LEU A 242 -0.84 8.97 3.65
CA LEU A 242 -0.78 10.39 3.33
C LEU A 242 -2.07 11.09 3.78
N ALA A 243 -1.93 12.12 4.60
CA ALA A 243 -3.00 13.07 4.85
C ALA A 243 -2.77 14.29 3.95
N VAL A 244 -3.66 14.52 2.98
CA VAL A 244 -3.57 15.66 2.07
C VAL A 244 -4.60 16.70 2.48
N SER A 245 -4.14 17.91 2.78
CA SER A 245 -5.02 19.08 2.83
C SER A 245 -5.27 19.52 1.40
N VAL A 246 -6.54 19.58 0.97
CA VAL A 246 -6.88 19.95 -0.40
C VAL A 246 -6.64 21.46 -0.57
N HIS A 247 -5.59 21.82 -1.30
CA HIS A 247 -5.38 23.19 -1.79
C HIS A 247 -5.79 23.27 -3.27
N GLY A 248 -6.40 24.38 -3.66
CA GLY A 248 -7.02 24.54 -4.98
C GLY A 248 -6.04 24.43 -6.15
N SER A 249 -6.56 23.86 -7.26
CA SER A 249 -6.09 23.89 -8.66
C SER A 249 -5.78 22.51 -9.25
N LEU A 250 -6.64 22.03 -10.14
CA LEU A 250 -6.32 21.11 -11.25
C LEU A 250 -7.29 21.40 -12.41
N SER A 251 -6.86 22.24 -13.35
CA SER A 251 -7.45 22.29 -14.69
C SER A 251 -6.68 21.34 -15.60
N LEU A 252 -7.35 20.30 -16.09
CA LEU A 252 -6.87 19.51 -17.22
C LEU A 252 -6.92 20.37 -18.48
N GLY A 253 -5.76 20.82 -18.96
CA GLY A 253 -5.58 21.21 -20.34
C GLY A 253 -5.60 19.97 -21.20
N ALA A 254 -6.77 19.66 -21.79
CA ALA A 254 -6.89 18.76 -22.93
C ALA A 254 -6.30 19.44 -24.18
N SER A 255 -5.00 19.72 -24.17
CA SER A 255 -4.28 20.30 -25.32
C SER A 255 -2.80 20.49 -25.03
N HIS A 256 -2.04 19.45 -24.64
CA HIS A 256 -0.58 19.40 -24.84
C HIS A 256 0.00 18.01 -24.51
N CYS A 257 -0.61 16.94 -25.03
CA CYS A 257 -0.03 15.58 -24.97
C CYS A 257 0.85 15.29 -26.21
N ALA A 258 1.62 16.28 -26.67
CA ALA A 258 2.41 16.16 -27.91
C ALA A 258 3.88 16.62 -27.76
N GLN A 259 4.33 17.09 -26.59
CA GLN A 259 5.67 17.65 -26.46
C GLN A 259 6.31 17.41 -25.09
N SER A 260 6.51 16.14 -24.75
CA SER A 260 7.60 15.74 -23.86
C SER A 260 8.31 14.53 -24.46
N ARG A 261 9.11 14.81 -25.49
CA ARG A 261 10.20 13.93 -25.92
C ARG A 261 11.43 14.28 -25.07
N SER A 262 11.46 13.88 -23.81
CA SER A 262 12.70 13.81 -23.04
C SER A 262 13.05 12.35 -22.81
N CYS A 263 13.81 11.84 -23.79
CA CYS A 263 14.49 10.56 -23.72
C CYS A 263 15.30 10.45 -22.41
N LEU A 264 14.98 9.46 -21.58
CA LEU A 264 15.97 8.82 -20.71
C LEU A 264 16.90 7.99 -21.60
N ARG A 265 17.87 8.69 -22.20
CA ARG A 265 19.01 8.10 -22.90
C ARG A 265 19.98 7.63 -21.82
N TRP A 266 20.12 6.32 -21.65
CA TRP A 266 21.23 5.76 -20.88
C TRP A 266 22.55 6.23 -21.51
N PRO A 267 23.50 6.83 -20.76
CA PRO A 267 24.81 7.13 -21.32
C PRO A 267 25.52 5.81 -21.62
N ALA A 268 25.81 5.60 -22.91
CA ALA A 268 26.79 4.62 -23.35
C ALA A 268 28.17 5.05 -22.82
N LEU A 269 28.75 4.27 -21.91
CA LEU A 269 30.18 4.35 -21.62
C LEU A 269 30.91 3.63 -22.77
N ALA A 270 31.35 4.44 -23.72
CA ALA A 270 32.33 4.07 -24.72
C ALA A 270 33.75 4.23 -24.13
N SER A 271 34.57 3.19 -24.34
CA SER A 271 36.02 3.23 -24.62
C SER A 271 36.91 4.15 -23.79
N PHE A 272 37.73 3.53 -22.92
CA PHE A 272 39.05 4.04 -22.58
C PHE A 272 40.02 3.67 -23.71
N SER A 273 40.78 4.68 -24.13
CA SER A 273 42.03 4.60 -24.88
C SER A 273 43.06 3.69 -24.22
#